data_AF-A0AA43GRC2-F1
#
_entry.id   AF-A0AA43GRC2-F1
#
_cell.length_a   1.000
_cell.length_b   1.000
_cell.length_c   1.000
_cell.angle_alpha   90.00
_cell.angle_beta   90.00
_cell.angle_gamma   90.00
#
_symmetry.space_group_name_H-M   'P 1'
#
loop_
_entity.id
_entity.type
_entity.pdbx_description
1 polymer ?
#
loop_
_entity_poly.entity_id
_entity_poly.type
_entity_poly.pdbx_seq_one_letter_code
_entity_poly.pdbx_strand_id
1 'polypeptide(L)'
;MQTRIVNSWNEWDELKEMVVGIADGAYFEPTEPGNRPALRDKNIAKMFSFPRGPKKQEVTEKANEELNGLVALLESQGVTVRRPEKHNFG
;
A
#
# COMPACT_ATOMS: atom_id res chain seq x y z
N MET A 1 -1.88 -33.30 -6.93
CA MET A 1 -2.19 -32.27 -7.94
C MET A 1 -2.03 -30.92 -7.27
N GLN A 2 -1.33 -29.97 -7.89
CA GLN A 2 -1.12 -28.64 -7.30
C GLN A 2 -2.36 -27.78 -7.58
N THR A 3 -3.07 -27.37 -6.54
CA THR A 3 -4.26 -26.51 -6.65
C THR A 3 -3.83 -25.15 -7.20
N ARG A 4 -4.42 -24.70 -8.32
CA ARG A 4 -4.25 -23.30 -8.78
C ARG A 4 -5.01 -22.39 -7.81
N ILE A 5 -4.26 -21.60 -7.05
CA ILE A 5 -4.83 -20.62 -6.10
C ILE A 5 -5.10 -19.25 -6.76
N VAL A 6 -4.48 -18.97 -7.91
CA VAL A 6 -4.68 -17.70 -8.64
C VAL A 6 -5.60 -17.92 -9.83
N ASN A 7 -6.77 -17.27 -9.79
CA ASN A 7 -7.70 -17.20 -10.91
C ASN A 7 -8.55 -15.93 -10.81
N SER A 8 -8.23 -14.93 -11.63
CA SER A 8 -8.93 -13.67 -11.72
C SER A 8 -8.87 -13.21 -13.17
N TRP A 9 -10.04 -12.95 -13.76
CA TRP A 9 -10.20 -12.60 -15.16
C TRP A 9 -10.73 -11.18 -15.38
N ASN A 10 -11.28 -10.59 -14.33
CA ASN A 10 -11.85 -9.24 -14.30
C ASN A 10 -11.91 -8.76 -12.84
N GLU A 11 -12.39 -7.53 -12.69
CA GLU A 11 -12.36 -6.75 -11.46
C GLU A 11 -13.68 -6.78 -10.68
N TRP A 12 -14.68 -7.57 -11.11
CA TRP A 12 -16.04 -7.54 -10.54
C TRP A 12 -16.64 -8.91 -10.21
N ASP A 13 -16.05 -10.00 -10.67
CA ASP A 13 -16.41 -11.34 -10.20
C ASP A 13 -16.18 -11.45 -8.68
N GLU A 14 -16.87 -12.39 -8.05
CA GLU A 14 -16.81 -12.60 -6.60
C GLU A 14 -15.36 -12.74 -6.10
N LEU A 15 -14.99 -11.86 -5.17
CA LEU A 15 -13.65 -11.83 -4.60
C LEU A 15 -13.48 -12.98 -3.59
N LYS A 16 -12.53 -13.89 -3.88
CA LYS A 16 -12.26 -15.06 -3.01
C LYS A 16 -11.02 -14.89 -2.13
N GLU A 17 -9.95 -14.31 -2.70
CA GLU A 17 -8.69 -14.09 -2.00
C GLU A 17 -8.05 -12.78 -2.47
N MET A 18 -7.48 -11.99 -1.54
CA MET A 18 -6.81 -10.73 -1.85
C MET A 18 -5.54 -10.53 -1.02
N VAL A 19 -4.54 -9.90 -1.62
CA VAL A 19 -3.36 -9.39 -0.90
C VAL A 19 -3.61 -7.95 -0.46
N VAL A 20 -3.53 -7.68 0.84
CA VAL A 20 -3.59 -6.32 1.39
C VAL A 20 -2.22 -5.93 1.93
N GLY A 21 -1.73 -4.76 1.50
CA GLY A 21 -0.42 -4.26 1.88
C GLY A 21 -0.26 -3.91 3.37
N ILE A 22 0.95 -3.51 3.73
CA ILE A 22 1.31 -2.89 5.01
C ILE A 22 2.03 -1.56 4.71
N ALA A 23 1.90 -0.58 5.60
CA ALA A 23 2.57 0.72 5.47
C ALA A 23 3.97 0.75 6.11
N ASP A 24 4.39 -0.35 6.72
CA ASP A 24 5.66 -0.48 7.44
C ASP A 24 6.85 -0.11 6.57
N GLY A 25 7.68 0.80 7.09
CA GLY A 25 8.91 1.20 6.39
C GLY A 25 8.65 1.93 5.08
N ALA A 26 7.48 2.56 4.90
CA ALA A 26 7.22 3.38 3.72
C ALA A 26 8.21 4.57 3.62
N TYR A 27 8.67 4.84 2.39
CA TYR A 27 9.56 5.95 2.05
C TYR A 27 8.89 6.93 1.09
N PHE A 28 9.37 8.18 1.07
CA PHE A 28 9.11 9.07 -0.04
C PHE A 28 9.88 8.60 -1.29
N GLU A 29 9.19 8.63 -2.42
CA GLU A 29 9.73 8.19 -3.71
C GLU A 29 10.98 9.02 -4.09
N PRO A 30 12.06 8.37 -4.57
CA PRO A 30 13.20 9.09 -5.12
C PRO A 30 12.87 9.73 -6.47
N THR A 31 13.69 10.68 -6.88
CA THR A 31 13.64 11.22 -8.25
C THR A 31 14.49 10.34 -9.17
N GLU A 32 13.89 9.83 -10.22
CA GLU A 32 14.51 8.94 -11.22
C GLU A 32 14.14 9.38 -12.64
N PRO A 33 14.83 8.90 -13.69
CA PRO A 33 14.49 9.28 -15.07
C PRO A 33 13.02 9.04 -15.46
N GLY A 34 12.40 7.97 -14.91
CA GLY A 34 11.01 7.62 -15.16
C GLY A 34 9.99 8.25 -14.21
N ASN A 35 10.42 8.83 -13.09
CA ASN A 35 9.52 9.40 -12.09
C ASN A 35 10.12 10.63 -11.41
N ARG A 36 9.40 11.76 -11.44
CA ARG A 36 9.76 12.98 -10.73
C ARG A 36 8.63 13.34 -9.77
N PRO A 37 8.67 12.84 -8.52
CA PRO A 37 7.59 13.07 -7.59
C PRO A 37 7.50 14.56 -7.21
N ALA A 38 6.27 15.05 -7.10
CA ALA A 38 5.97 16.44 -6.80
C ALA A 38 4.79 16.55 -5.84
N LEU A 39 4.77 17.63 -5.05
CA LEU A 39 3.62 17.95 -4.23
C LEU A 39 2.45 18.32 -5.15
N ARG A 40 1.27 17.73 -4.90
CA ARG A 40 0.07 17.94 -5.74
C ARG A 40 -0.43 19.38 -5.66
N ASP A 41 -0.32 20.00 -4.49
CA ASP A 41 -0.68 21.40 -4.31
C ASP A 41 0.44 22.30 -4.89
N LYS A 42 0.11 23.04 -5.94
CA LYS A 42 1.06 23.92 -6.64
C LYS A 42 1.54 25.10 -5.81
N ASN A 43 0.74 25.60 -4.86
CA ASN A 43 1.15 26.69 -3.99
C ASN A 43 2.16 26.18 -2.96
N ILE A 44 1.91 25.00 -2.39
CA ILE A 44 2.87 24.34 -1.48
C ILE A 44 4.14 23.96 -2.25
N ALA A 45 4.02 23.43 -3.47
CA ALA A 45 5.17 23.03 -4.30
C ALA A 45 6.09 24.20 -4.69
N LYS A 46 5.59 25.44 -4.69
CA LYS A 46 6.41 26.65 -4.88
C LYS A 46 7.24 26.99 -3.64
N MET A 47 6.77 26.60 -2.45
CA MET A 47 7.40 26.92 -1.18
C MET A 47 8.28 25.77 -0.65
N PHE A 48 7.93 24.52 -0.96
CA PHE A 48 8.58 23.33 -0.44
C PHE A 48 8.90 22.33 -1.56
N SER A 49 10.09 21.74 -1.49
CA SER A 49 10.45 20.60 -2.33
C SER A 49 9.71 19.33 -1.89
N PHE A 50 9.58 18.37 -2.80
CA PHE A 50 9.09 17.04 -2.44
C PHE A 50 9.97 16.42 -1.33
N PRO A 51 9.38 15.88 -0.25
CA PRO A 51 10.16 15.30 0.85
C PRO A 51 10.99 14.09 0.43
N ARG A 52 12.00 13.75 1.23
CA ARG A 52 12.86 12.56 1.04
C ARG A 52 12.92 11.75 2.34
N GLY A 53 13.32 10.49 2.24
CA GLY A 53 13.52 9.62 3.40
C GLY A 53 12.24 8.91 3.86
N PRO A 54 12.23 8.34 5.09
CA PRO A 54 11.11 7.57 5.60
C PRO A 54 9.89 8.46 5.86
N LYS A 55 8.69 7.88 5.73
CA LYS A 55 7.46 8.51 6.22
C LYS A 55 7.53 8.65 7.74
N LYS A 56 6.87 9.67 8.28
CA LYS A 56 6.75 9.83 9.73
C LYS A 56 6.03 8.62 10.32
N GLN A 57 6.52 8.11 11.45
CA GLN A 57 5.99 6.92 12.11
C GLN A 57 4.48 7.02 12.38
N GLU A 58 4.01 8.15 12.91
CA GLU A 58 2.58 8.39 13.17
C GLU A 58 1.71 8.23 11.91
N VAL A 59 2.23 8.62 10.74
CA VAL A 59 1.50 8.48 9.46
C VAL A 59 1.41 7.01 9.05
N THR A 60 2.50 6.25 9.20
CA THR A 60 2.50 4.82 8.90
C THR A 60 1.62 4.02 9.86
N GLU A 61 1.58 4.40 11.14
CA GLU A 61 0.73 3.77 12.15
C GLU A 61 -0.77 3.95 11.83
N LYS A 62 -1.20 5.18 11.53
CA LYS A 62 -2.59 5.46 11.13
C LYS A 62 -2.97 4.74 9.83
N ALA A 63 -2.06 4.71 8.85
CA ALA A 63 -2.30 3.97 7.62
C ALA A 63 -2.46 2.46 7.88
N ASN A 64 -1.67 1.88 8.80
CA ASN A 64 -1.82 0.49 9.19
C ASN A 64 -3.12 0.22 9.96
N GLU A 65 -3.59 1.16 10.79
CA GLU A 65 -4.90 1.08 11.43
C GLU A 65 -6.02 0.95 10.38
N GLU A 66 -6.02 1.82 9.37
CA GLU A 66 -6.98 1.76 8.26
C GLU A 66 -6.86 0.47 7.44
N LEU A 67 -5.64 0.03 7.12
CA LEU A 67 -5.39 -1.22 6.40
C LEU A 67 -5.86 -2.44 7.19
N ASN A 68 -5.70 -2.44 8.52
CA ASN A 68 -6.20 -3.51 9.38
C ASN A 68 -7.74 -3.50 9.46
N GLY A 69 -8.36 -2.32 9.46
CA GLY A 69 -9.81 -2.19 9.33
C GLY A 69 -10.34 -2.76 8.02
N LEU A 70 -9.66 -2.49 6.90
CA LEU A 70 -9.98 -3.09 5.60
C LEU A 70 -9.89 -4.62 5.63
N VAL A 71 -8.84 -5.17 6.24
CA VAL A 71 -8.65 -6.63 6.37
C VAL A 71 -9.81 -7.24 7.16
N ALA A 72 -10.14 -6.67 8.32
CA ALA A 72 -11.25 -7.15 9.14
C ALA A 72 -12.59 -7.10 8.39
N LEU A 73 -12.82 -6.05 7.60
CA LEU A 73 -14.00 -5.94 6.74
C LEU A 73 -14.05 -7.06 5.71
N LEU A 74 -12.97 -7.30 4.96
CA LEU A 74 -12.91 -8.33 3.93
C LEU A 74 -13.12 -9.74 4.49
N GLU A 75 -12.44 -10.05 5.60
CA GLU A 75 -12.58 -11.33 6.29
C GLU A 75 -14.01 -11.52 6.81
N SER A 76 -14.68 -10.46 7.28
CA SER A 76 -16.10 -10.51 7.66
C SER A 76 -17.03 -10.85 6.49
N GLN A 77 -16.60 -10.59 5.25
CA GLN A 77 -17.33 -10.94 4.03
C GLN A 77 -16.90 -12.31 3.46
N GLY A 78 -16.07 -13.08 4.18
CA GLY A 78 -15.61 -14.41 3.75
C GLY A 78 -14.44 -14.40 2.78
N VAL A 79 -13.82 -13.25 2.52
CA VAL A 79 -12.63 -13.14 1.65
C VAL A 79 -11.40 -13.60 2.42
N THR A 80 -10.57 -14.45 1.81
CA THR A 80 -9.26 -14.80 2.36
C THR A 80 -8.29 -13.63 2.15
N VAL A 81 -7.67 -13.11 3.21
CA VAL A 81 -6.69 -12.02 3.08
C VAL A 81 -5.27 -12.50 3.35
N ARG A 82 -4.35 -12.19 2.44
CA ARG A 82 -2.91 -12.37 2.65
C ARG A 82 -2.23 -11.03 2.90
N ARG A 83 -1.31 -10.99 3.86
CA ARG A 83 -0.49 -9.81 4.16
C ARG A 83 0.96 -10.07 3.78
N PRO A 84 1.69 -9.12 3.18
CA PRO A 84 3.12 -9.25 2.99
C PRO A 84 3.84 -9.21 4.34
N GLU A 85 4.96 -9.92 4.43
CA GLU A 85 5.89 -9.74 5.54
C GLU A 85 6.65 -8.43 5.38
N LYS A 86 7.00 -7.83 6.53
CA LYS A 86 7.87 -6.65 6.53
C LYS A 86 9.22 -7.00 5.92
N HIS A 87 9.58 -6.32 4.85
CA HIS A 87 10.87 -6.44 4.21
C HIS A 87 11.78 -5.27 4.59
N ASN A 88 13.03 -5.57 4.93
CA ASN A 88 14.06 -4.55 5.18
C ASN A 88 15.00 -4.51 3.97
N PHE A 89 15.00 -3.40 3.24
CA PHE A 89 15.76 -3.26 2.00
C PHE A 89 17.26 -2.99 2.20
N GLY A 90 17.73 -2.79 3.45
CA GLY A 90 19.15 -2.60 3.78
C GLY A 90 19.66 -1.21 3.47
#